data_AF-A0A9X1U428-F1
#
_entry.id   AF-A0A9X1U428-F1
#
_cell.length_a   1.000
_cell.length_b   1.000
_cell.length_c   1.000
_cell.angle_alpha   90.00
_cell.angle_beta   90.00
_cell.angle_gamma   90.00
#
_symmetry.space_group_name_H-M   'P 1'
#
loop_
_entity.id
_entity.type
_entity.pdbx_description
1 polymer ?
#
loop_
_entity_poly.entity_id
_entity_poly.type
_entity_poly.pdbx_seq_one_letter_code
_entity_poly.pdbx_strand_id
1 'polypeptide(L)'
;MKFIDSILRGIGQVIFQNNIFSGLLFIIGIFYNSWLMGLAALVGTVISTVTAQYLKYSEDDIKNGLYGFNGTLTGIAVLCFFELNLITATALVLGSVLSTLVMNFLKKRIPPFTSPFVIITWLLIYTLLLVFQYPLISYSPISDTTFNFVAAVSNSFGQVMFQENIITGLFFLLAISVNNKLMAAYAIYAAVLGSLTALILSESATSINAGLMGYNAILCSIALFGKK
;
A
#
# COMPACT_ATOMS: atom_id res chain seq x y z
N MET A 1 -24.97 0.48 -1.82
CA MET A 1 -24.10 1.62 -1.44
C MET A 1 -23.11 1.23 -0.34
N LYS A 2 -23.53 0.70 0.82
CA LYS A 2 -22.63 0.37 1.96
C LYS A 2 -21.39 -0.50 1.64
N PHE A 3 -21.47 -1.43 0.69
CA PHE A 3 -20.34 -2.29 0.35
C PHE A 3 -19.23 -1.54 -0.41
N ILE A 4 -19.57 -0.77 -1.45
CA ILE A 4 -18.61 0.04 -2.22
C ILE A 4 -17.93 1.05 -1.30
N ASP A 5 -18.67 1.66 -0.37
CA ASP A 5 -18.11 2.58 0.62
C ASP A 5 -17.05 1.89 1.49
N SER A 6 -17.29 0.63 1.89
CA SER A 6 -16.35 -0.17 2.68
C SER A 6 -15.09 -0.51 1.87
N ILE A 7 -15.22 -0.79 0.57
CA ILE A 7 -14.09 -1.04 -0.33
C ILE A 7 -13.24 0.22 -0.50
N LEU A 8 -13.85 1.37 -0.81
CA LEU A 8 -13.12 2.62 -0.98
C LEU A 8 -12.46 3.08 0.33
N ARG A 9 -13.16 2.98 1.47
CA ARG A 9 -12.56 3.21 2.79
C ARG A 9 -11.42 2.23 3.04
N GLY A 10 -11.58 0.96 2.66
CA GLY A 10 -10.52 -0.05 2.76
C GLY A 10 -9.25 0.36 2.02
N ILE A 11 -9.36 0.84 0.78
CA ILE A 11 -8.19 1.35 0.04
C ILE A 11 -7.63 2.61 0.71
N GLY A 12 -8.51 3.51 1.19
CA GLY A 12 -8.12 4.71 1.93
C GLY A 12 -7.31 4.41 3.20
N GLN A 13 -7.68 3.35 3.93
CA GLN A 13 -7.06 2.96 5.19
C GLN A 13 -5.61 2.48 5.05
N VAL A 14 -5.14 2.16 3.83
CA VAL A 14 -3.72 1.84 3.58
C VAL A 14 -2.80 2.97 4.09
N ILE A 15 -3.24 4.22 3.93
CA ILE A 15 -2.54 5.41 4.45
C ILE A 15 -3.38 6.09 5.54
N PHE A 16 -4.16 5.33 6.31
CA PHE A 16 -4.98 5.83 7.43
C PHE A 16 -6.09 6.84 7.05
N GLN A 17 -6.53 6.84 5.79
CA GLN A 17 -7.58 7.74 5.31
C GLN A 17 -8.94 7.03 5.33
N ASN A 18 -9.68 7.12 6.44
CA ASN A 18 -11.06 6.60 6.51
C ASN A 18 -12.05 7.52 5.73
N ASN A 19 -11.86 7.65 4.43
CA ASN A 19 -12.58 8.57 3.56
C ASN A 19 -12.74 7.96 2.15
N ILE A 20 -13.98 7.95 1.65
CA ILE A 20 -14.31 7.35 0.35
C ILE A 20 -13.61 8.06 -0.82
N PHE A 21 -13.45 9.39 -0.76
CA PHE A 21 -12.84 10.17 -1.82
C PHE A 21 -11.31 9.99 -1.83
N SER A 22 -10.70 9.83 -0.66
CA SER A 22 -9.28 9.45 -0.56
C SER A 22 -9.04 8.08 -1.19
N GLY A 23 -9.87 7.09 -0.85
CA GLY A 23 -9.80 5.76 -1.46
C GLY A 23 -10.01 5.78 -2.97
N LEU A 24 -10.95 6.59 -3.46
CA LEU A 24 -11.21 6.78 -4.88
C LEU A 24 -9.99 7.39 -5.61
N LEU A 25 -9.36 8.42 -5.03
CA LEU A 25 -8.17 9.04 -5.61
C LEU A 25 -6.96 8.10 -5.58
N PHE A 26 -6.79 7.31 -4.51
CA PHE A 26 -5.76 6.27 -4.48
C PHE A 26 -5.97 5.23 -5.60
N ILE A 27 -7.17 4.70 -5.76
CA ILE A 27 -7.39 3.67 -6.79
C ILE A 27 -7.27 4.24 -8.21
N ILE A 28 -7.70 5.49 -8.45
CA ILE A 28 -7.46 6.19 -9.73
C ILE A 28 -5.96 6.33 -9.99
N GLY A 29 -5.17 6.72 -8.98
CA GLY A 29 -3.72 6.82 -9.11
C GLY A 29 -3.09 5.47 -9.45
N ILE A 30 -3.50 4.38 -8.78
CA ILE A 30 -2.98 3.04 -9.09
C ILE A 30 -3.34 2.63 -10.52
N PHE A 31 -4.60 2.83 -10.95
CA PHE A 31 -5.02 2.51 -12.32
C PHE A 31 -4.31 3.37 -13.37
N TYR A 32 -3.99 4.61 -13.05
CA TYR A 32 -3.19 5.49 -13.90
C TYR A 32 -1.79 4.92 -14.15
N ASN A 33 -1.15 4.38 -13.10
CA ASN A 33 0.17 3.76 -13.24
C ASN A 33 0.10 2.38 -13.92
N SER A 34 -0.83 1.53 -13.48
CA SER A 34 -0.95 0.15 -13.95
C SER A 34 -2.36 -0.38 -13.76
N TRP A 35 -2.99 -0.72 -14.89
CA TRP A 35 -4.27 -1.42 -14.91
C TRP A 35 -4.26 -2.68 -14.06
N LEU A 36 -3.19 -3.47 -14.16
CA LEU A 36 -3.07 -4.74 -13.46
C LEU A 36 -2.97 -4.56 -11.95
N MET A 37 -2.19 -3.59 -11.49
CA MET A 37 -2.07 -3.27 -10.06
C MET A 37 -3.38 -2.71 -9.51
N GLY A 38 -4.11 -1.90 -10.29
CA GLY A 38 -5.42 -1.38 -9.91
C GLY A 38 -6.43 -2.51 -9.72
N LEU A 39 -6.44 -3.49 -10.63
CA LEU A 39 -7.29 -4.68 -10.49
C LEU A 39 -6.88 -5.51 -9.27
N ALA A 40 -5.58 -5.72 -9.05
CA ALA A 40 -5.06 -6.46 -7.90
C ALA A 40 -5.46 -5.82 -6.56
N ALA A 41 -5.35 -4.49 -6.48
CA ALA A 41 -5.78 -3.70 -5.34
C ALA A 41 -7.28 -3.90 -5.05
N LEU A 42 -8.13 -3.81 -6.07
CA LEU A 42 -9.57 -4.03 -5.94
C LEU A 42 -9.89 -5.47 -5.50
N VAL A 43 -9.35 -6.48 -6.19
CA VAL A 43 -9.60 -7.89 -5.88
C VAL A 43 -9.16 -8.19 -4.46
N GLY A 44 -7.95 -7.77 -4.08
CA GLY A 44 -7.44 -8.00 -2.73
C GLY A 44 -8.32 -7.34 -1.65
N THR A 45 -8.79 -6.11 -1.89
CA THR A 45 -9.69 -5.41 -0.98
C THR A 45 -11.04 -6.12 -0.85
N VAL A 46 -11.62 -6.57 -1.98
CA VAL A 46 -12.91 -7.26 -2.02
C VAL A 46 -12.82 -8.61 -1.31
N ILE A 47 -11.82 -9.43 -1.63
CA ILE A 47 -11.63 -10.73 -1.00
C ILE A 47 -11.46 -10.60 0.51
N SER A 48 -10.62 -9.66 0.97
CA SER A 48 -10.42 -9.45 2.41
C SER A 48 -11.67 -8.94 3.12
N THR A 49 -12.43 -8.05 2.48
CA THR A 49 -13.70 -7.52 3.03
C THR A 49 -14.78 -8.61 3.11
N VAL A 50 -14.94 -9.41 2.05
CA VAL A 50 -15.88 -10.53 1.99
C VAL A 50 -15.49 -11.62 3.01
N THR A 51 -14.19 -11.89 3.16
CA THR A 51 -13.68 -12.82 4.19
C THR A 51 -14.10 -12.37 5.58
N ALA A 52 -13.92 -11.09 5.91
CA ALA A 52 -14.33 -10.55 7.21
C ALA A 52 -15.85 -10.63 7.43
N GLN A 53 -16.65 -10.39 6.38
CA GLN A 53 -18.12 -10.52 6.42
C GLN A 53 -18.54 -11.97 6.65
N TYR A 54 -17.97 -12.91 5.89
CA TYR A 54 -18.26 -14.34 5.99
C TYR A 54 -17.94 -14.89 7.39
N LEU A 55 -16.82 -14.45 7.97
CA LEU A 55 -16.38 -14.81 9.32
C LEU A 55 -17.08 -14.00 10.43
N LYS A 56 -18.04 -13.15 10.08
CA LYS A 56 -18.85 -12.33 11.01
C LYS A 56 -17.99 -11.49 11.94
N TYR A 57 -16.92 -10.90 11.42
CA TYR A 57 -16.14 -9.91 12.15
C TYR A 57 -16.95 -8.63 12.35
N SER A 58 -16.46 -7.75 13.24
CA SER A 58 -17.12 -6.50 13.61
C SER A 58 -17.59 -5.69 12.39
N GLU A 59 -18.91 -5.47 12.29
CA GLU A 59 -19.49 -4.72 11.19
C GLU A 59 -19.00 -3.27 11.12
N ASP A 60 -18.73 -2.65 12.27
CA ASP A 60 -18.23 -1.28 12.32
C ASP A 60 -16.84 -1.17 11.71
N ASP A 61 -15.97 -2.12 12.05
CA ASP A 61 -14.61 -2.19 11.49
C ASP A 61 -14.64 -2.48 9.98
N ILE A 62 -15.58 -3.31 9.52
CA ILE A 62 -15.81 -3.56 8.09
C ILE A 62 -16.27 -2.28 7.38
N LYS A 63 -17.27 -1.58 7.93
CA LYS A 63 -17.80 -0.31 7.37
C LYS A 63 -16.73 0.78 7.32
N ASN A 64 -15.82 0.79 8.30
CA ASN A 64 -14.67 1.69 8.37
C ASN A 64 -13.46 1.21 7.53
N GLY A 65 -13.58 0.12 6.78
CA GLY A 65 -12.55 -0.36 5.85
C GLY A 65 -11.34 -1.06 6.50
N LEU A 66 -11.37 -1.34 7.81
CA LEU A 66 -10.20 -1.87 8.53
C LEU A 66 -9.81 -3.28 8.11
N TYR A 67 -10.70 -4.03 7.47
CA TYR A 67 -10.39 -5.35 6.93
C TYR A 67 -10.04 -5.34 5.44
N GLY A 68 -10.02 -4.18 4.77
CA GLY A 68 -9.73 -4.08 3.33
C GLY A 68 -8.25 -3.85 3.02
N PHE A 69 -7.60 -2.93 3.74
CA PHE A 69 -6.31 -2.34 3.34
C PHE A 69 -5.14 -3.34 3.27
N ASN A 70 -5.06 -4.30 4.20
CA ASN A 70 -4.04 -5.34 4.15
C ASN A 70 -4.21 -6.25 2.92
N GLY A 71 -5.47 -6.50 2.52
CA GLY A 71 -5.81 -7.19 1.29
C GLY A 71 -5.39 -6.42 0.04
N THR A 72 -5.62 -5.10 0.02
CA THR A 72 -5.18 -4.19 -1.04
C THR A 72 -3.68 -4.31 -1.29
N LEU A 73 -2.87 -4.14 -0.24
CA LEU A 73 -1.40 -4.22 -0.34
C LEU A 73 -0.93 -5.62 -0.72
N THR A 74 -1.54 -6.67 -0.16
CA THR A 74 -1.17 -8.07 -0.49
C THR A 74 -1.39 -8.34 -1.97
N GLY A 75 -2.52 -7.90 -2.53
CA GLY A 75 -2.81 -8.08 -3.95
C GLY A 75 -1.85 -7.33 -4.86
N ILE A 76 -1.57 -6.06 -4.55
CA ILE A 76 -0.59 -5.27 -5.31
C ILE A 76 0.79 -5.93 -5.23
N ALA A 77 1.25 -6.33 -4.04
CA ALA A 77 2.58 -6.88 -3.86
C ALA A 77 2.79 -8.17 -4.65
N VAL A 78 1.81 -9.09 -4.66
CA VAL A 78 1.92 -10.33 -5.45
C VAL A 78 2.16 -10.03 -6.93
N LEU A 79 1.42 -9.08 -7.52
CA LEU A 79 1.58 -8.72 -8.93
C LEU A 79 2.67 -7.66 -9.20
N CYS A 80 3.25 -7.09 -8.14
CA CYS A 80 4.47 -6.28 -8.22
C CYS A 80 5.70 -7.17 -8.33
N PHE A 81 5.70 -8.33 -7.67
CA PHE A 81 6.87 -9.22 -7.62
C PHE A 81 6.81 -10.37 -8.62
N PHE A 82 5.63 -10.78 -9.06
CA PHE A 82 5.45 -11.96 -9.89
C PHE A 82 4.50 -11.70 -11.06
N GLU A 83 4.76 -12.33 -12.21
CA GLU A 83 3.86 -12.24 -13.36
C GLU A 83 2.49 -12.87 -13.06
N LEU A 84 1.44 -12.32 -13.67
CA LEU A 84 0.09 -12.85 -13.52
C LEU A 84 -0.05 -14.21 -14.20
N ASN A 85 -0.39 -15.23 -13.42
CA ASN A 85 -0.83 -16.53 -13.88
C ASN A 85 -1.79 -17.15 -12.85
N LEU A 86 -2.19 -18.40 -13.04
CA LEU A 86 -3.11 -19.08 -12.12
C LEU A 86 -2.54 -19.24 -10.70
N ILE A 87 -1.25 -19.54 -10.55
CA ILE A 87 -0.57 -19.72 -9.26
C ILE A 87 -0.52 -18.39 -8.51
N THR A 88 -0.07 -17.31 -9.16
CA THR A 88 0.04 -15.99 -8.52
C THR A 88 -1.32 -15.36 -8.26
N ALA A 89 -2.31 -15.57 -9.12
CA ALA A 89 -3.70 -15.20 -8.85
C ALA A 89 -4.26 -15.95 -7.63
N THR A 90 -3.96 -17.24 -7.49
CA THR A 90 -4.35 -18.04 -6.31
C THR A 90 -3.63 -17.52 -5.05
N ALA A 91 -2.33 -17.21 -5.15
CA ALA A 91 -1.56 -16.64 -4.06
C ALA A 91 -2.11 -15.28 -3.61
N LEU A 92 -2.53 -14.43 -4.54
CA LEU A 92 -3.22 -13.16 -4.24
C LEU A 92 -4.49 -13.41 -3.42
N VAL A 93 -5.38 -14.29 -3.88
CA VAL A 93 -6.64 -14.58 -3.19
C VAL A 93 -6.38 -15.15 -1.79
N LEU A 94 -5.52 -16.17 -1.69
CA LEU A 94 -5.17 -16.78 -0.40
C LEU A 94 -4.47 -15.77 0.53
N GLY A 95 -3.58 -14.94 -0.01
CA GLY A 95 -2.92 -13.87 0.73
C GLY A 95 -3.89 -12.85 1.32
N SER A 96 -4.87 -12.42 0.52
CA SER A 96 -5.92 -11.52 0.98
C SER A 96 -6.77 -12.15 2.08
N VAL A 97 -7.13 -13.43 1.98
CA VAL A 97 -7.83 -14.17 3.06
C VAL A 97 -6.97 -14.24 4.33
N LEU A 98 -5.73 -14.69 4.21
CA LEU A 98 -4.83 -14.89 5.35
C LEU A 98 -4.49 -13.56 6.06
N SER A 99 -4.27 -12.48 5.30
CA SER A 99 -4.00 -11.17 5.89
C SER A 99 -5.20 -10.64 6.69
N THR A 100 -6.44 -10.93 6.27
CA THR A 100 -7.65 -10.64 7.05
C THR A 100 -7.71 -11.43 8.37
N LEU A 101 -7.32 -12.71 8.36
CA LEU A 101 -7.27 -13.53 9.56
C LEU A 101 -6.23 -13.00 10.56
N VAL A 102 -5.02 -12.68 10.06
CA VAL A 102 -3.95 -12.11 10.89
C VAL A 102 -4.34 -10.73 11.41
N MET A 103 -4.97 -9.88 10.59
CA MET A 103 -5.52 -8.59 11.02
C MET A 103 -6.48 -8.76 12.19
N ASN A 104 -7.42 -9.70 12.10
CA ASN A 104 -8.38 -9.95 13.16
C ASN A 104 -7.76 -10.50 14.45
N PHE A 105 -6.71 -11.30 14.32
CA PHE A 105 -5.98 -11.83 15.47
C PHE A 105 -5.21 -10.73 16.20
N LEU A 106 -4.45 -9.90 15.46
CA LEU A 106 -3.58 -8.89 16.04
C LEU A 106 -4.34 -7.68 16.61
N LYS A 107 -5.40 -7.21 15.93
CA LYS A 107 -6.17 -6.02 16.38
C LYS A 107 -6.76 -6.15 17.78
N LYS A 108 -6.95 -7.37 18.29
CA LYS A 108 -7.46 -7.63 19.64
C LYS A 108 -6.43 -7.33 20.73
N ARG A 109 -5.16 -7.10 20.36
CA ARG A 109 -4.04 -6.94 21.29
C ARG A 109 -3.29 -5.64 21.08
N ILE A 110 -3.02 -5.27 19.83
CA ILE A 110 -2.26 -4.07 19.45
C ILE A 110 -2.82 -3.48 18.14
N PRO A 111 -2.59 -2.19 17.86
CA PRO A 111 -2.81 -1.64 16.52
C PRO A 111 -1.94 -2.41 15.51
N PRO A 112 -2.54 -3.20 14.59
CA PRO A 112 -1.78 -4.11 13.76
C PRO A 112 -1.09 -3.39 12.60
N PHE A 113 -1.54 -2.18 12.26
CA PHE A 113 -1.09 -1.44 11.07
C PHE A 113 -1.08 -2.36 9.83
N THR A 114 -0.02 -2.28 9.02
CA THR A 114 0.20 -3.10 7.83
C THR A 114 0.97 -4.39 8.11
N SER A 115 1.19 -4.75 9.39
CA SER A 115 1.90 -6.00 9.72
C SER A 115 1.22 -7.27 9.19
N PRO A 116 -0.12 -7.40 9.12
CA PRO A 116 -0.75 -8.56 8.49
C PRO A 116 -0.36 -8.71 7.02
N PHE A 117 -0.34 -7.61 6.27
CA PHE A 117 0.15 -7.58 4.90
C PHE A 117 1.61 -8.02 4.80
N VAL A 118 2.51 -7.45 5.62
CA VAL A 118 3.96 -7.74 5.55
C VAL A 118 4.23 -9.22 5.82
N ILE A 119 3.68 -9.76 6.90
CA ILE A 119 3.88 -11.16 7.31
C ILE A 119 3.42 -12.12 6.22
N ILE A 120 2.22 -11.90 5.68
CA ILE A 120 1.64 -12.79 4.66
C ILE A 120 2.37 -12.66 3.33
N THR A 121 2.76 -11.44 2.93
CA THR A 121 3.48 -11.23 1.68
C THR A 121 4.86 -11.89 1.70
N TRP A 122 5.59 -11.80 2.82
CA TRP A 122 6.85 -12.53 2.97
C TRP A 122 6.64 -14.05 2.85
N LEU A 123 5.64 -14.59 3.55
CA LEU A 123 5.32 -16.02 3.46
C LEU A 123 5.03 -16.43 2.01
N LEU A 124 4.23 -15.65 1.28
CA LEU A 124 3.91 -15.92 -0.12
C LEU A 124 5.14 -15.83 -1.03
N ILE A 125 5.97 -14.79 -0.87
CA ILE A 125 7.21 -14.65 -1.65
C ILE A 125 8.12 -15.85 -1.44
N TYR A 126 8.38 -16.25 -0.20
CA TYR A 126 9.21 -17.42 0.09
C TYR A 126 8.60 -18.71 -0.45
N THR A 127 7.29 -18.87 -0.35
CA THR A 127 6.59 -20.06 -0.87
C THR A 127 6.70 -20.12 -2.40
N LEU A 128 6.45 -19.01 -3.09
CA LEU A 128 6.51 -18.95 -4.55
C LEU A 128 7.94 -19.19 -5.06
N LEU A 129 8.94 -18.60 -4.40
CA LEU A 129 10.34 -18.76 -4.80
C LEU A 129 10.92 -20.14 -4.48
N LEU A 130 10.69 -20.63 -3.26
CA LEU A 130 11.39 -21.83 -2.76
C LEU A 130 10.63 -23.12 -3.04
N VAL A 131 9.29 -23.08 -3.04
CA VAL A 131 8.44 -24.28 -3.23
C VAL A 131 7.98 -24.38 -4.68
N PHE A 132 7.42 -23.31 -5.23
CA PHE A 132 6.91 -23.31 -6.62
C PHE A 132 7.97 -22.95 -7.65
N GLN A 133 9.18 -22.53 -7.23
CA GLN A 133 10.28 -22.12 -8.10
C GLN A 133 9.87 -21.04 -9.12
N TYR A 134 8.94 -20.18 -8.73
CA TYR A 134 8.42 -19.12 -9.58
C TYR A 134 9.27 -17.85 -9.41
N PRO A 135 9.95 -17.35 -10.46
CA PRO A 135 10.93 -16.28 -10.33
C PRO A 135 10.28 -14.91 -10.12
N LEU A 136 11.01 -14.00 -9.47
CA LEU A 136 10.64 -12.59 -9.43
C LEU A 136 10.69 -11.96 -10.83
N ILE A 137 9.82 -10.98 -11.08
CA ILE A 137 9.94 -10.12 -12.26
C ILE A 137 11.30 -9.41 -12.21
N SER A 138 12.06 -9.53 -13.30
CA SER A 138 13.32 -8.82 -13.45
C SER A 138 13.04 -7.39 -13.91
N TYR A 139 13.41 -6.43 -13.09
CA TYR A 139 13.39 -5.01 -13.46
C TYR A 139 14.75 -4.60 -13.98
N SER A 140 14.81 -4.04 -15.18
CA SER A 140 15.98 -3.34 -15.67
C SER A 140 16.02 -1.96 -15.01
N PRO A 141 16.95 -1.68 -14.08
CA PRO A 141 17.00 -0.37 -13.46
C PRO A 141 17.34 0.67 -14.52
N ILE A 142 16.47 1.68 -14.69
CA ILE A 142 16.88 2.92 -15.32
C ILE A 142 17.79 3.61 -14.31
N SER A 143 19.10 3.54 -14.52
CA SER A 143 20.09 4.15 -13.65
C SER A 143 20.07 5.67 -13.85
N ASP A 144 19.06 6.33 -13.29
CA ASP A 144 19.10 7.78 -13.10
C ASP A 144 20.06 8.07 -11.95
N THR A 145 21.24 8.58 -12.30
CA THR A 145 22.30 8.91 -11.35
C THR A 145 22.17 10.32 -10.80
N THR A 146 21.24 11.14 -11.34
CA THR A 146 21.06 12.52 -10.91
C THR A 146 19.90 12.60 -9.94
N PHE A 147 20.12 13.18 -8.76
CA PHE A 147 19.06 13.37 -7.78
C PHE A 147 17.96 14.28 -8.35
N ASN A 148 16.72 13.80 -8.30
CA ASN A 148 15.52 14.50 -8.71
C ASN A 148 14.58 14.64 -7.51
N PHE A 149 14.57 15.83 -6.91
CA PHE A 149 13.76 16.12 -5.72
C PHE A 149 12.27 15.86 -5.93
N VAL A 150 11.71 16.24 -7.09
CA VAL A 150 10.28 16.08 -7.37
C VAL A 150 9.94 14.59 -7.49
N ALA A 151 10.76 13.81 -8.18
CA ALA A 151 10.60 12.36 -8.28
C ALA A 151 10.70 11.71 -6.90
N ALA A 152 11.77 11.99 -6.14
CA ALA A 152 12.00 11.41 -4.83
C ALA A 152 10.82 11.65 -3.86
N VAL A 153 10.34 12.89 -3.78
CA VAL A 153 9.22 13.24 -2.90
C VAL A 153 7.91 12.66 -3.41
N SER A 154 7.58 12.80 -4.70
CA SER A 154 6.31 12.30 -5.23
C SER A 154 6.23 10.77 -5.21
N ASN A 155 7.27 10.10 -5.69
CA ASN A 155 7.33 8.64 -5.70
C ASN A 155 7.30 8.08 -4.28
N SER A 156 7.79 8.80 -3.25
CA SER A 156 7.62 8.36 -1.85
C SER A 156 6.15 8.15 -1.47
N PHE A 157 5.23 8.97 -1.98
CA PHE A 157 3.79 8.74 -1.77
C PHE A 157 3.32 7.49 -2.51
N GLY A 158 3.67 7.36 -3.79
CA GLY A 158 3.26 6.22 -4.61
C GLY A 158 3.81 4.88 -4.09
N GLN A 159 5.04 4.86 -3.58
CA GLN A 159 5.70 3.67 -3.06
C GLN A 159 5.03 3.08 -1.81
N VAL A 160 4.18 3.86 -1.10
CA VAL A 160 3.34 3.30 -0.03
C VAL A 160 2.47 2.15 -0.54
N MET A 161 2.12 2.16 -1.84
CA MET A 161 1.39 1.09 -2.52
C MET A 161 2.15 0.57 -3.74
N PHE A 162 3.49 0.56 -3.73
CA PHE A 162 4.33 0.02 -4.81
C PHE A 162 4.18 0.73 -6.17
N GLN A 163 3.87 2.04 -6.17
CA GLN A 163 3.68 2.83 -7.39
C GLN A 163 4.83 3.81 -7.61
N GLU A 164 5.81 3.43 -8.44
CA GLU A 164 6.88 4.34 -8.87
C GLU A 164 6.42 5.22 -10.04
N ASN A 165 5.61 6.24 -9.75
CA ASN A 165 5.12 7.17 -10.76
C ASN A 165 4.76 8.52 -10.15
N ILE A 166 5.36 9.59 -10.69
CA ILE A 166 5.20 10.96 -10.15
C ILE A 166 3.74 11.36 -10.08
N ILE A 167 2.96 11.09 -11.13
CA ILE A 167 1.55 11.50 -11.19
C ILE A 167 0.71 10.70 -10.18
N THR A 168 1.03 9.42 -9.98
CA THR A 168 0.39 8.59 -8.96
C THR A 168 0.69 9.09 -7.55
N GLY A 169 1.94 9.50 -7.30
CA GLY A 169 2.33 10.17 -6.05
C GLY A 169 1.51 11.44 -5.79
N LEU A 170 1.27 12.26 -6.82
CA LEU A 170 0.43 13.45 -6.71
C LEU A 170 -1.05 13.13 -6.43
N PHE A 171 -1.60 12.08 -7.05
CA PHE A 171 -2.94 11.57 -6.70
C PHE A 171 -3.02 11.15 -5.23
N PHE A 172 -1.99 10.50 -4.72
CA PHE A 172 -1.95 10.04 -3.33
C PHE A 172 -1.82 11.22 -2.35
N LEU A 173 -0.99 12.21 -2.66
CA LEU A 173 -0.92 13.45 -1.90
C LEU A 173 -2.28 14.18 -1.89
N LEU A 174 -2.94 14.28 -3.04
CA LEU A 174 -4.27 14.87 -3.14
C LEU A 174 -5.29 14.09 -2.32
N ALA A 175 -5.25 12.76 -2.36
CA ALA A 175 -6.12 11.88 -1.59
C ALA A 175 -6.00 12.12 -0.07
N ILE A 176 -4.77 12.27 0.45
CA ILE A 176 -4.55 12.61 1.86
C ILE A 176 -5.05 14.03 2.15
N SER A 177 -4.78 14.99 1.25
CA SER A 177 -5.17 16.39 1.40
C SER A 177 -6.69 16.60 1.44
N VAL A 178 -7.45 15.80 0.68
CA VAL A 178 -8.92 15.80 0.69
C VAL A 178 -9.48 15.44 2.06
N ASN A 179 -8.82 14.53 2.79
CA ASN A 179 -9.26 14.15 4.13
C ASN A 179 -8.71 15.10 5.20
N ASN A 180 -7.43 15.48 5.13
CA ASN A 180 -6.81 16.41 6.06
C ASN A 180 -5.55 17.08 5.49
N LYS A 181 -5.64 18.40 5.22
CA LYS A 181 -4.53 19.20 4.67
C LYS A 181 -3.31 19.26 5.58
N LEU A 182 -3.50 19.31 6.89
CA LEU A 182 -2.38 19.36 7.83
C LEU A 182 -1.63 18.03 7.84
N MET A 183 -2.35 16.91 7.85
CA MET A 183 -1.78 15.58 7.71
C MET A 183 -0.99 15.43 6.40
N ALA A 184 -1.50 15.96 5.29
CA ALA A 184 -0.76 16.01 4.03
C ALA A 184 0.54 16.81 4.13
N ALA A 185 0.55 17.94 4.84
CA ALA A 185 1.78 18.71 5.07
C ALA A 185 2.82 17.93 5.89
N TYR A 186 2.39 17.19 6.93
CA TYR A 186 3.29 16.29 7.68
C TYR A 186 3.83 15.15 6.81
N ALA A 187 3.00 14.59 5.93
CA ALA A 187 3.43 13.56 4.99
C ALA A 187 4.48 14.09 4.01
N ILE A 188 4.30 15.30 3.46
CA ILE A 188 5.32 15.95 2.60
C ILE A 188 6.61 16.15 3.39
N TYR A 189 6.52 16.69 4.60
CA TYR A 189 7.69 16.89 5.46
C TYR A 189 8.44 15.58 5.71
N ALA A 190 7.73 14.50 6.00
CA ALA A 190 8.31 13.18 6.23
C ALA A 190 8.96 12.59 4.95
N ALA A 191 8.34 12.76 3.78
CA ALA A 191 8.91 12.33 2.51
C ALA A 191 10.22 13.07 2.18
N VAL A 192 10.24 14.38 2.42
CA VAL A 192 11.45 15.21 2.28
C VAL A 192 12.53 14.78 3.26
N LEU A 193 12.18 14.61 4.54
CA LEU A 193 13.14 14.14 5.55
C LEU A 193 13.73 12.78 5.19
N GLY A 194 12.91 11.81 4.79
CA GLY A 194 13.39 10.49 4.37
C GLY A 194 14.38 10.57 3.20
N SER A 195 14.08 11.41 2.20
CA SER A 195 14.96 11.64 1.05
C SER A 195 16.27 12.32 1.45
N LEU A 196 16.22 13.33 2.33
CA LEU A 196 17.41 14.03 2.82
C LEU A 196 18.29 13.13 3.71
N THR A 197 17.68 12.33 4.60
CA THR A 197 18.40 11.35 5.40
C THR A 197 19.13 10.34 4.51
N ALA A 198 18.49 9.86 3.45
CA ALA A 198 19.12 8.96 2.50
C ALA A 198 20.30 9.60 1.75
N LEU A 199 20.20 10.88 1.37
CA LEU A 199 21.33 11.64 0.80
C LEU A 199 22.50 11.73 1.80
N ILE A 200 22.23 12.00 3.07
CA ILE A 200 23.26 12.04 4.13
C ILE A 200 23.93 10.67 4.31
N LEU A 201 23.15 9.60 4.20
CA LEU A 201 23.64 8.22 4.30
C LEU A 201 24.28 7.71 2.98
N SER A 202 24.44 8.57 1.98
CA SER A 202 25.05 8.23 0.68
C SER A 202 24.33 7.11 -0.09
N GLU A 203 23.00 7.04 0.05
CA GLU A 203 22.16 6.16 -0.77
C GLU A 203 22.17 6.58 -2.24
N SER A 204 21.98 5.61 -3.14
CA SER A 204 21.98 5.89 -4.58
C SER A 204 20.85 6.83 -4.99
N ALA A 205 21.14 7.77 -5.91
CA ALA A 205 20.14 8.67 -6.47
C ALA A 205 18.96 7.92 -7.10
N THR A 206 19.21 6.76 -7.71
CA THR A 206 18.16 5.89 -8.28
C THR A 206 17.19 5.40 -7.21
N SER A 207 17.68 4.90 -6.06
CA SER A 207 16.84 4.46 -4.93
C SER A 207 16.03 5.61 -4.32
N ILE A 208 16.67 6.78 -4.18
CA ILE A 208 16.02 7.97 -3.64
C ILE A 208 14.94 8.49 -4.59
N ASN A 209 15.25 8.62 -5.89
CA ASN A 209 14.30 9.08 -6.92
C ASN A 209 13.12 8.12 -7.07
N ALA A 210 13.32 6.81 -6.89
CA ALA A 210 12.26 5.82 -6.84
C ALA A 210 11.33 5.96 -5.62
N GLY A 211 11.67 6.82 -4.65
CA GLY A 211 10.86 7.08 -3.46
C GLY A 211 10.98 6.03 -2.35
N LEU A 212 11.94 5.11 -2.46
CA LEU A 212 12.10 3.98 -1.53
C LEU A 212 12.48 4.42 -0.11
N MET A 213 12.96 5.65 0.04
CA MET A 213 13.46 6.18 1.31
C MET A 213 12.40 6.99 2.09
N GLY A 214 11.32 7.41 1.44
CA GLY A 214 10.32 8.30 2.06
C GLY A 214 9.01 7.62 2.47
N TYR A 215 8.61 6.51 1.84
CA TYR A 215 7.27 5.94 2.05
C TYR A 215 7.01 5.47 3.49
N ASN A 216 8.01 4.88 4.16
CA ASN A 216 7.89 4.50 5.57
C ASN A 216 7.80 5.71 6.50
N ALA A 217 8.56 6.78 6.20
CA ALA A 217 8.50 8.03 6.96
C ALA A 217 7.10 8.67 6.85
N ILE A 218 6.49 8.64 5.66
CA ILE A 218 5.11 9.08 5.45
C ILE A 218 4.16 8.30 6.36
N LEU A 219 4.20 6.97 6.34
CA LEU A 219 3.33 6.12 7.17
C LEU A 219 3.51 6.41 8.67
N CYS A 220 4.75 6.53 9.14
CA CYS A 220 5.05 6.89 10.53
C CYS A 220 4.46 8.26 10.90
N SER A 221 4.67 9.28 10.06
CA SER A 221 4.18 10.64 10.32
C SER A 221 2.66 10.70 10.44
N ILE A 222 1.96 9.97 9.58
CA ILE A 222 0.49 9.93 9.57
C ILE A 222 -0.04 9.10 10.74
N ALA A 223 0.58 7.97 11.07
CA ALA A 223 0.14 7.11 12.18
C ALA A 223 0.29 7.78 13.56
N LEU A 224 1.24 8.71 13.69
CA LEU A 224 1.50 9.50 14.90
C LEU A 224 0.76 10.85 14.89
N PHE A 225 0.17 11.25 13.77
CA PHE A 225 -0.54 12.52 13.65
C PHE A 225 -1.68 12.63 14.68
N GLY A 226 -1.64 13.70 15.48
CA GLY A 226 -2.71 14.01 16.44
C GLY A 226 -2.76 13.13 17.69
N LYS A 227 -1.83 12.18 17.86
CA LYS A 227 -1.69 11.42 19.11
C LYS A 227 -0.82 12.23 20.07
N LYS A 228 -1.47 12.85 21.07
CA LYS A 228 -0.81 13.42 22.25
C LYS A 228 -0.80 12.38 23.37
#